data_AF-A0A3C0RDW0-F1
#
_entry.id   AF-A0A3C0RDW0-F1
#
_cell.length_a   1.000
_cell.length_b   1.000
_cell.length_c   1.000
_cell.angle_alpha   90.00
_cell.angle_beta   90.00
_cell.angle_gamma   90.00
#
_symmetry.space_group_name_H-M   'P 1'
#
loop_
_entity.id
_entity.type
_entity.pdbx_description
1 polymer ?
#
loop_
_entity_poly.entity_id
_entity_poly.type
_entity_poly.pdbx_seq_one_letter_code
_entity_poly.pdbx_strand_id
1 'polypeptide(L)'
;MPQYSIPAEQKRLIQVVQDVQHFLTRVDALSEWQLLQQPVSGGWSLAQVMEHLNVYCRHYLPLIEQAIQKEQGNQGTYQSGWLGEYF
;
A
#
# COMPACT_ATOMS: atom_id res chain seq x y z
N MET A 1 8.58 -34.21 -6.46
CA MET A 1 7.72 -33.09 -6.01
C MET A 1 8.35 -31.81 -6.56
N PRO A 2 7.78 -31.14 -7.58
CA PRO A 2 8.35 -29.89 -8.07
C PRO A 2 8.27 -28.83 -6.96
N GLN A 3 9.40 -28.22 -6.66
CA GLN A 3 9.53 -27.16 -5.66
C GLN A 3 8.89 -25.90 -6.24
N TYR A 4 7.65 -25.61 -5.84
CA TYR A 4 6.95 -24.40 -6.26
C TYR A 4 7.66 -23.18 -5.67
N SER A 5 8.42 -22.46 -6.51
CA SER A 5 9.12 -21.24 -6.13
C SER A 5 8.19 -20.05 -6.30
N ILE A 6 7.92 -19.34 -5.21
CA ILE A 6 7.11 -18.11 -5.22
C ILE A 6 7.82 -17.07 -6.12
N PRO A 7 7.17 -16.55 -7.18
CA PRO A 7 7.68 -15.45 -8.00
C PRO A 7 8.13 -14.24 -7.16
N ALA A 8 9.14 -13.53 -7.62
CA ALA A 8 9.73 -12.39 -6.88
C ALA A 8 8.70 -11.30 -6.53
N GLU A 9 7.75 -11.05 -7.43
CA GLU A 9 6.58 -10.18 -7.24
C GLU A 9 5.76 -10.57 -6.01
N GLN A 10 5.40 -11.85 -5.90
CA GLN A 10 4.61 -12.37 -4.77
C GLN A 10 5.41 -12.32 -3.46
N LYS A 11 6.72 -12.57 -3.51
CA LYS A 11 7.60 -12.41 -2.32
C LYS A 11 7.62 -10.96 -1.84
N ARG A 12 7.69 -9.99 -2.76
CA ARG A 12 7.66 -8.57 -2.42
C ARG A 12 6.34 -8.19 -1.74
N LEU A 13 5.21 -8.66 -2.27
CA LEU A 13 3.90 -8.39 -1.67
C LEU A 13 3.81 -8.96 -0.25
N ILE A 14 4.26 -10.19 -0.04
CA ILE A 14 4.30 -10.81 1.29
C ILE A 14 5.16 -9.98 2.25
N GLN A 15 6.33 -9.52 1.82
CA GLN A 15 7.20 -8.69 2.64
C GLN A 15 6.52 -7.37 3.05
N VAL A 16 5.85 -6.69 2.10
CA VAL A 16 5.14 -5.44 2.39
C VAL A 16 4.04 -5.66 3.43
N VAL A 17 3.27 -6.75 3.30
CA VAL A 17 2.22 -7.08 4.29
C VAL A 17 2.82 -7.33 5.67
N GLN A 18 3.94 -8.05 5.74
CA GLN A 18 4.64 -8.30 7.01
C GLN A 18 5.18 -7.02 7.64
N ASP A 19 5.76 -6.12 6.85
CA ASP A 19 6.30 -4.84 7.33
C ASP A 19 5.18 -3.96 7.90
N VAL A 20 4.01 -3.92 7.24
CA VAL A 20 2.82 -3.23 7.75
C VAL A 20 2.36 -3.84 9.07
N GLN A 21 2.27 -5.17 9.17
CA GLN A 21 1.88 -5.85 10.41
C GLN A 21 2.84 -5.53 11.57
N HIS A 22 4.15 -5.59 11.33
CA HIS A 22 5.15 -5.25 12.34
C HIS A 22 5.07 -3.78 12.75
N PHE A 23 4.81 -2.89 11.80
CA PHE A 23 4.61 -1.47 12.09
C PHE A 23 3.39 -1.28 13.00
N LEU A 24 2.26 -1.91 12.70
CA LEU A 24 1.04 -1.83 13.52
C LEU A 24 1.28 -2.31 14.95
N THR A 25 2.00 -3.41 15.16
CA THR A 25 2.37 -3.88 16.51
C THR A 25 3.14 -2.82 17.30
N ARG A 26 4.02 -2.04 16.65
CA ARG A 26 4.75 -0.95 17.32
C ARG A 26 3.83 0.22 17.64
N VAL A 27 2.89 0.53 16.75
CA VAL A 27 1.90 1.61 16.94
C VAL A 27 0.95 1.28 18.09
N ASP A 28 0.48 0.04 18.18
CA ASP A 28 -0.42 -0.42 19.25
C ASP A 28 0.22 -0.36 20.65
N ALA A 29 1.56 -0.39 20.72
CA ALA A 29 2.30 -0.23 21.96
C ALA A 29 2.47 1.23 22.40
N LEU A 30 2.07 2.21 21.57
CA LEU A 30 2.17 3.63 21.88
C LEU A 30 0.93 4.12 22.62
N SER A 31 1.13 5.04 23.56
CA SER A 31 0.03 5.78 24.17
C SER A 31 -0.54 6.82 23.20
N GLU A 32 -1.79 7.22 23.44
CA GLU A 32 -2.45 8.28 22.66
C GLU A 32 -1.62 9.58 22.61
N TRP A 33 -0.99 9.96 23.72
CA TRP A 33 -0.13 11.13 23.77
C TRP A 33 1.06 11.00 22.81
N GLN A 34 1.70 9.84 22.74
CA GLN A 34 2.80 9.58 21.81
C GLN A 34 2.35 9.60 20.35
N LEU A 35 1.12 9.16 20.06
CA LEU A 35 0.55 9.18 18.71
C LEU A 35 0.23 10.60 18.23
N LEU A 36 -0.22 11.47 19.13
CA LEU A 36 -0.62 12.85 18.86
C LEU A 36 0.54 13.86 18.96
N GLN A 37 1.68 13.46 19.54
CA GLN A 37 2.82 14.33 19.69
C GLN A 37 3.39 14.75 18.31
N GLN A 38 3.51 16.05 18.09
CA GLN A 38 4.17 16.59 16.91
C GLN A 38 5.69 16.71 17.11
N PRO A 39 6.50 16.54 16.05
CA PRO A 39 7.94 16.76 16.12
C PRO A 39 8.27 18.21 16.48
N VAL A 40 9.36 18.41 17.23
CA VAL A 40 9.84 19.74 17.64
C VAL A 40 10.24 20.59 16.43
N SER A 41 10.70 19.95 15.34
CA SER A 41 11.00 20.60 14.06
C SER A 41 9.77 21.08 13.29
N GLY A 42 8.56 20.88 13.83
CA GLY A 42 7.31 21.01 13.10
C GLY A 42 7.01 19.77 12.25
N GLY A 43 5.77 19.70 11.77
CA GLY A 43 5.27 18.58 10.95
C GLY A 43 4.05 17.90 11.55
N TRP A 44 3.67 16.78 10.97
CA TRP A 44 2.51 16.00 11.40
C TRP A 44 2.88 15.02 12.51
N SER A 45 1.96 14.84 13.45
CA SER A 45 2.01 13.73 14.39
C SER A 45 1.86 12.40 13.65
N LEU A 46 2.23 11.31 14.30
CA LEU A 46 2.08 9.97 13.72
C LEU A 46 0.62 9.67 13.35
N ALA A 47 -0.33 10.06 14.23
CA ALA A 47 -1.76 9.91 13.96
C ALA A 47 -2.20 10.67 12.69
N GLN A 48 -1.70 11.89 12.49
CA GLN A 48 -2.01 12.70 11.30
C GLN A 48 -1.42 12.09 10.01
N VAL A 49 -0.18 11.57 10.07
CA VAL A 49 0.44 10.86 8.94
C VAL A 49 -0.37 9.62 8.57
N MET A 50 -0.74 8.81 9.56
CA MET A 50 -1.54 7.60 9.33
C MET A 50 -2.91 7.93 8.73
N GLU A 51 -3.60 8.93 9.26
CA GLU A 51 -4.90 9.32 8.71
C GLU A 51 -4.78 9.86 7.28
N HIS A 52 -3.73 10.63 6.97
CA HIS A 52 -3.49 11.07 5.60
C HIS A 52 -3.34 9.89 4.64
N LEU A 53 -2.53 8.88 4.97
CA LEU A 53 -2.39 7.69 4.15
C LEU A 53 -3.71 6.92 4.02
N ASN A 54 -4.46 6.80 5.11
CA ASN A 54 -5.74 6.11 5.11
C ASN A 54 -6.81 6.83 4.27
N VAL A 55 -6.81 8.17 4.22
CA VAL A 55 -7.67 8.93 3.31
C VAL A 55 -7.40 8.54 1.86
N TYR A 56 -6.13 8.44 1.45
CA TYR A 56 -5.77 8.01 0.09
C TYR A 56 -6.25 6.60 -0.19
N CYS A 57 -6.04 5.66 0.75
CA CYS A 57 -6.53 4.29 0.61
C CYS A 57 -8.05 4.24 0.43
N ARG A 58 -8.81 4.96 1.27
CA ARG A 58 -10.29 5.02 1.17
C ARG A 58 -10.77 5.62 -0.13
N HIS A 59 -10.01 6.54 -0.73
CA HIS A 59 -10.36 7.15 -2.00
C HIS A 59 -9.97 6.30 -3.21
N TYR A 60 -8.72 5.83 -3.28
CA TYR A 60 -8.17 5.20 -4.48
C TYR A 60 -8.44 3.70 -4.56
N LEU A 61 -8.53 2.96 -3.46
CA LEU A 61 -8.77 1.52 -3.53
C LEU A 61 -10.08 1.15 -4.24
N PRO A 62 -11.23 1.82 -3.95
CA PRO A 62 -12.47 1.56 -4.69
C PRO A 62 -12.35 1.91 -6.18
N LEU A 63 -11.63 2.97 -6.52
CA LEU A 63 -11.45 3.39 -7.91
C LEU A 63 -10.57 2.39 -8.69
N ILE A 64 -9.51 1.89 -8.06
CA ILE A 64 -8.64 0.85 -8.61
C ILE A 64 -9.44 -0.44 -8.81
N GLU A 65 -10.22 -0.86 -7.80
CA GLU A 65 -11.07 -2.04 -7.90
C GLU A 65 -12.09 -1.92 -9.04
N GLN A 66 -12.75 -0.77 -9.15
CA GLN A 66 -13.68 -0.50 -10.25
C GLN A 66 -12.99 -0.52 -11.61
N ALA A 67 -11.78 0.02 -11.73
CA ALA A 67 -11.01 -0.02 -12.98
C ALA A 67 -10.70 -1.48 -13.35
N ILE A 68 -10.15 -2.26 -12.41
CA ILE A 68 -9.83 -3.68 -12.62
C ILE A 68 -11.08 -4.48 -13.04
N GLN A 69 -12.25 -4.21 -12.44
CA GLN A 69 -13.50 -4.89 -12.78
C GLN A 69 -14.08 -4.47 -14.14
N LYS A 70 -13.86 -3.22 -14.56
CA LYS A 70 -14.33 -2.69 -15.85
C LYS A 70 -13.47 -3.14 -17.02
N GLU A 71 -12.18 -3.37 -16.79
CA GLU A 71 -11.27 -3.87 -17.81
C GLU A 71 -11.68 -5.28 -18.26
N GLN A 72 -12.16 -5.36 -19.51
CA GLN A 72 -12.34 -6.64 -20.20
C GLN A 72 -10.98 -7.01 -20.78
N GLY A 73 -10.24 -7.85 -20.07
CA GLY A 73 -8.84 -8.16 -20.35
C GLY A 73 -8.48 -8.17 -21.84
N ASN A 74 -7.57 -7.27 -22.22
CA ASN A 74 -7.02 -7.26 -23.57
C ASN A 74 -6.05 -8.45 -23.73
N GLN A 75 -6.14 -9.18 -24.85
CA GLN A 75 -5.21 -10.28 -25.15
C GLN A 75 -3.85 -9.79 -25.67
N GLY A 76 -3.66 -8.47 -25.78
CA GLY A 76 -2.39 -7.85 -26.16
C GLY A 76 -1.30 -7.99 -25.08
N THR A 77 -0.05 -7.98 -25.52
CA THR A 77 1.10 -7.94 -24.62
C THR A 77 1.22 -6.56 -23.99
N TYR A 78 1.13 -6.48 -22.66
CA TYR A 78 1.32 -5.26 -21.87
C TYR A 78 2.64 -4.56 -22.23
N GLN A 79 2.59 -3.25 -22.52
CA GLN A 79 3.78 -2.41 -22.73
C GLN A 79 3.77 -1.20 -21.80
N SER A 80 4.76 -1.13 -20.91
CA SER A 80 4.91 0.01 -19.99
C SER A 80 5.32 1.28 -20.75
N GLY A 81 4.41 2.26 -20.81
CA GLY A 81 4.70 3.62 -21.27
C GLY A 81 5.11 4.56 -20.12
N TRP A 82 5.62 5.75 -20.47
CA TRP A 82 6.06 6.76 -19.49
C TRP A 82 4.94 7.31 -18.58
N LEU A 83 3.67 7.17 -18.99
CA LEU A 83 2.47 7.61 -18.24
C LEU A 83 1.51 6.45 -17.92
N GLY A 84 1.95 5.19 -18.05
CA GLY A 84 1.05 4.04 -18.11
C GLY A 84 0.72 3.65 -19.55
N GLU A 85 0.19 2.44 -19.73
CA GLU A 85 0.10 1.71 -21.00
C GLU A 85 -0.45 2.48 -22.21
N TYR A 86 0.03 2.07 -23.38
CA TYR A 86 -0.74 2.10 -24.63
C TYR A 86 -1.04 0.64 -25.01
N PHE A 87 -2.33 0.31 -25.13
CA PHE A 87 -2.81 -0.95 -25.69
C PHE A 87 -2.72 -0.96 -27.22
#